data_AF-H0F6Z4-F1
#
_entry.id   AF-H0F6Z4-F1
#
_cell.length_a   1.000
_cell.length_b   1.000
_cell.length_c   1.000
_cell.angle_alpha   90.00
_cell.angle_beta   90.00
_cell.angle_gamma   90.00
#
_symmetry.space_group_name_H-M   'P 1'
#
loop_
_entity.id
_entity.type
_entity.pdbx_description
1 polymer ?
#
loop_
_entity_poly.entity_id
_entity_poly.type
_entity_poly.pdbx_seq_one_letter_code
_entity_poly.pdbx_strand_id
1 'polypeptide(L)'
;MNTQAPHPLAGKPLELADTLRSGNAWKIRLACGLMGLPVTRRTFDIVQGDLETEAFARINPWRQVPALLTPEGQWLAESQAILWYLGMGTPWLPEDRLAQAQVSSWLSFEQTQHMHAYAQPRLLIHLRQTAGVNDPEMVAWRAIGMKAAALMDAHLAGRHYLVGTAPTIADIALFPYTSMAEQGGYDLSGFAHINAWLARIRALPGFTPLMEAA
;
A
#
# COMPACT_ATOMS: atom_id res chain seq x y z
N MET A 1 -6.52 24.14 -18.99
CA MET A 1 -7.35 22.96 -18.71
C MET A 1 -6.55 21.75 -19.15
N ASN A 2 -5.92 21.04 -18.23
CA ASN A 2 -5.14 19.84 -18.57
C ASN A 2 -6.11 18.66 -18.48
N THR A 3 -6.83 18.36 -19.56
CA THR A 3 -7.71 17.19 -19.61
C THR A 3 -6.83 15.95 -19.77
N GLN A 4 -6.33 15.42 -18.65
CA GLN A 4 -5.78 14.07 -18.65
C GLN A 4 -6.82 13.11 -19.24
N ALA A 5 -6.38 12.22 -20.11
CA ALA A 5 -7.23 11.17 -20.63
C ALA A 5 -7.88 10.40 -19.45
N PRO A 6 -9.16 10.00 -19.57
CA PRO A 6 -9.80 9.21 -18.54
C PRO A 6 -9.03 7.91 -18.32
N HIS A 7 -9.04 7.41 -17.07
CA HIS A 7 -8.42 6.14 -16.73
C HIS A 7 -8.90 5.02 -17.67
N PRO A 8 -8.04 4.08 -18.12
CA PRO A 8 -8.44 2.94 -18.96
C PRO A 8 -9.53 2.01 -18.38
N LEU A 9 -9.87 2.20 -17.10
CA LEU A 9 -10.86 1.44 -16.34
C LEU A 9 -12.04 2.32 -15.90
N ALA A 10 -12.09 3.58 -16.33
CA ALA A 10 -13.18 4.48 -15.98
C ALA A 10 -14.53 3.89 -16.40
N GLY A 11 -15.49 3.86 -15.47
CA GLY A 11 -16.83 3.30 -15.67
C GLY A 11 -16.90 1.76 -15.71
N LYS A 12 -15.77 1.05 -15.55
CA LYS A 12 -15.77 -0.42 -15.47
C LYS A 12 -16.01 -0.87 -14.01
N PRO A 13 -16.75 -1.98 -13.79
CA PRO A 13 -16.99 -2.48 -12.46
C PRO A 13 -15.70 -3.05 -11.85
N LEU A 14 -15.42 -2.67 -10.60
CA LEU A 14 -14.33 -3.19 -9.79
C LEU A 14 -14.88 -3.57 -8.41
N GLU A 15 -14.45 -4.72 -7.89
CA GLU A 15 -14.79 -5.14 -6.53
C GLU A 15 -13.53 -5.54 -5.77
N LEU A 16 -13.32 -4.96 -4.58
CA LEU A 16 -12.18 -5.23 -3.73
C LEU A 16 -12.60 -6.09 -2.55
N ALA A 17 -12.05 -7.31 -2.50
CA ALA A 17 -12.03 -8.12 -1.29
C ALA A 17 -10.96 -7.56 -0.34
N ASP A 18 -11.38 -7.06 0.82
CA ASP A 18 -10.48 -6.45 1.79
C ASP A 18 -10.81 -6.75 3.26
N THR A 19 -10.00 -6.19 4.15
CA THR A 19 -10.31 -6.07 5.58
C THR A 19 -10.07 -4.62 5.99
N LEU A 20 -10.77 -4.15 7.03
CA LEU A 20 -10.77 -2.73 7.40
C LEU A 20 -9.38 -2.17 7.70
N ARG A 21 -8.57 -2.92 8.47
CA ARG A 21 -7.28 -2.43 9.01
C ARG A 21 -6.05 -2.95 8.27
N SER A 22 -6.20 -3.61 7.12
CA SER A 22 -5.07 -4.12 6.32
C SER A 22 -4.36 -3.00 5.57
N GLY A 23 -3.04 -2.89 5.75
CA GLY A 23 -2.21 -1.95 4.99
C GLY A 23 -2.11 -2.34 3.52
N ASN A 24 -1.96 -3.62 3.21
CA ASN A 24 -1.94 -4.11 1.83
C ASN A 24 -3.25 -3.84 1.09
N ALA A 25 -4.40 -3.97 1.76
CA ALA A 25 -5.67 -3.62 1.14
C ALA A 25 -5.87 -2.10 1.03
N TRP A 26 -5.35 -1.34 2.00
CA TRP A 26 -5.37 0.11 1.94
C TRP A 26 -4.56 0.66 0.75
N LYS A 27 -3.46 0.01 0.33
CA LYS A 27 -2.77 0.36 -0.93
C LYS A 27 -3.76 0.48 -2.10
N ILE A 28 -4.68 -0.47 -2.22
CA ILE A 28 -5.63 -0.53 -3.34
C ILE A 28 -6.74 0.50 -3.17
N ARG A 29 -7.29 0.67 -1.96
CA ARG A 29 -8.27 1.74 -1.68
C ARG A 29 -7.70 3.13 -1.97
N LEU A 30 -6.44 3.35 -1.59
CA LEU A 30 -5.72 4.58 -1.86
C LEU A 30 -5.51 4.77 -3.37
N ALA A 31 -5.07 3.72 -4.08
CA ALA A 31 -4.91 3.77 -5.53
C ALA A 31 -6.21 4.12 -6.25
N CYS A 32 -7.31 3.43 -5.92
CA CYS A 32 -8.61 3.69 -6.51
C CYS A 32 -9.07 5.14 -6.27
N GLY A 33 -8.91 5.67 -5.05
CA GLY A 33 -9.24 7.06 -4.75
C GLY A 33 -8.42 8.07 -5.57
N LEU A 34 -7.09 7.89 -5.57
CA LEU A 34 -6.15 8.77 -6.28
C LEU A 34 -6.31 8.71 -7.81
N MET A 35 -6.77 7.59 -8.33
CA MET A 35 -7.01 7.35 -9.75
C MET A 35 -8.46 7.65 -10.18
N GLY A 36 -9.32 8.06 -9.25
CA GLY A 36 -10.73 8.35 -9.53
C GLY A 36 -11.55 7.13 -9.95
N LEU A 37 -11.18 5.95 -9.45
CA LEU A 37 -11.86 4.68 -9.74
C LEU A 37 -12.83 4.33 -8.60
N PRO A 38 -14.15 4.32 -8.87
CA PRO A 38 -15.11 3.73 -7.94
C PRO A 38 -14.81 2.24 -7.77
N VAL A 39 -14.75 1.76 -6.53
CA VAL A 39 -14.55 0.35 -6.22
C VAL A 39 -15.56 -0.10 -5.15
N THR A 40 -16.30 -1.15 -5.45
CA THR A 40 -17.19 -1.78 -4.46
C THR A 40 -16.34 -2.59 -3.49
N ARG A 41 -16.57 -2.46 -2.19
CA ARG A 41 -15.79 -3.20 -1.18
C ARG A 41 -16.59 -4.39 -0.66
N ARG A 42 -16.00 -5.58 -0.72
CA ARG A 42 -16.43 -6.76 0.03
C ARG A 42 -15.47 -6.95 1.20
N THR A 43 -15.85 -6.43 2.35
CA THR A 43 -15.02 -6.41 3.55
C THR A 43 -15.25 -7.65 4.39
N PHE A 44 -14.17 -8.36 4.71
CA PHE A 44 -14.14 -9.57 5.51
C PHE A 44 -13.60 -9.29 6.92
N ASP A 45 -13.92 -10.18 7.86
CA ASP A 45 -13.41 -10.15 9.23
C ASP A 45 -12.35 -11.24 9.46
N ILE A 46 -11.12 -10.82 9.75
CA ILE A 46 -10.00 -11.72 10.07
C ILE A 46 -10.24 -12.42 11.41
N VAL A 47 -10.92 -11.78 12.36
CA VAL A 47 -11.17 -12.32 13.71
C VAL A 47 -12.16 -13.49 13.63
N GLN A 48 -13.16 -13.39 12.74
CA GLN A 48 -14.13 -14.47 12.48
C GLN A 48 -13.55 -15.60 11.62
N GLY A 49 -12.32 -15.44 11.11
CA GLY A 49 -11.68 -16.46 10.28
C GLY A 49 -12.22 -16.51 8.85
N ASP A 50 -12.85 -15.44 8.34
CA ASP A 50 -13.50 -15.43 7.02
C ASP A 50 -12.54 -15.83 5.89
N LEU A 51 -11.27 -15.44 6.01
CA LEU A 51 -10.23 -15.74 5.02
C LEU A 51 -9.88 -17.24 4.96
N GLU A 52 -10.15 -17.98 6.03
CA GLU A 52 -9.92 -19.42 6.15
C GLU A 52 -11.09 -20.26 5.61
N THR A 53 -12.13 -19.63 5.06
CA THR A 53 -13.27 -20.35 4.46
C THR A 53 -13.00 -20.79 3.02
N GLU A 54 -13.59 -21.91 2.60
CA GLU A 54 -13.61 -22.32 1.18
C GLU A 54 -14.29 -21.27 0.27
N ALA A 55 -15.18 -20.46 0.83
CA ALA A 55 -15.78 -19.35 0.11
C ALA A 55 -14.75 -18.28 -0.26
N PHE A 56 -13.84 -17.94 0.65
CA PHE A 56 -12.76 -17.01 0.36
C PHE A 56 -11.66 -17.64 -0.50
N ALA A 57 -11.38 -18.93 -0.36
CA ALA A 57 -10.43 -19.64 -1.23
C ALA A 57 -10.81 -19.57 -2.73
N ARG A 58 -12.12 -19.46 -3.05
CA ARG A 58 -12.61 -19.22 -4.42
C ARG A 58 -12.34 -17.79 -4.93
N ILE A 59 -12.11 -16.83 -4.03
CA ILE A 59 -11.71 -15.45 -4.35
C ILE A 59 -10.19 -15.38 -4.48
N ASN A 60 -9.46 -15.86 -3.48
CA ASN A 60 -8.01 -15.94 -3.50
C ASN A 60 -7.56 -17.25 -2.85
N PRO A 61 -6.95 -18.19 -3.61
CA PRO A 61 -6.49 -19.47 -3.06
C PRO A 61 -5.37 -19.31 -2.02
N TRP A 62 -4.66 -18.17 -2.00
CA TRP A 62 -3.67 -17.85 -0.98
C TRP A 62 -4.27 -17.34 0.33
N ARG A 63 -5.60 -17.16 0.39
CA ARG A 63 -6.35 -16.77 1.61
C ARG A 63 -5.87 -15.46 2.23
N GLN A 64 -5.48 -14.53 1.36
CA GLN A 64 -4.99 -13.21 1.76
C GLN A 64 -5.79 -12.10 1.08
N VAL A 65 -5.91 -10.98 1.78
CA VAL A 65 -6.38 -9.72 1.20
C VAL A 65 -5.19 -8.81 0.92
N PRO A 66 -5.25 -7.96 -0.12
CA PRO A 66 -6.39 -7.75 -1.03
C PRO A 66 -6.50 -8.77 -2.16
N ALA A 67 -7.70 -8.88 -2.72
CA ALA A 67 -7.93 -9.37 -4.07
C ALA A 67 -8.91 -8.44 -4.80
N LEU A 68 -8.66 -8.14 -6.07
CA LEU A 68 -9.48 -7.26 -6.90
C LEU A 68 -10.18 -8.08 -7.98
N LEU A 69 -11.51 -8.05 -8.02
CA LEU A 69 -12.29 -8.53 -9.15
C LEU A 69 -12.17 -7.51 -10.27
N THR A 70 -11.53 -7.94 -11.34
CA THR A 70 -11.29 -7.13 -12.54
C THR A 70 -12.53 -7.08 -13.44
N PRO A 71 -12.62 -6.13 -14.39
CA PRO A 71 -13.70 -6.08 -15.36
C PRO A 71 -13.78 -7.33 -16.25
N GLU A 72 -12.68 -8.07 -16.38
CA GLU A 72 -12.62 -9.37 -17.06
C GLU A 72 -13.31 -10.50 -16.27
N GLY A 73 -13.83 -10.22 -15.07
CA GLY A 73 -14.49 -11.20 -14.21
C GLY A 73 -13.52 -12.13 -13.48
N GLN A 74 -12.25 -11.75 -13.40
CA GLN A 74 -11.19 -12.53 -12.74
C GLN A 74 -10.69 -11.84 -11.47
N TRP A 75 -10.48 -12.61 -10.42
CA TRP A 75 -9.82 -12.12 -9.21
C TRP A 75 -8.30 -12.04 -9.41
N LEU A 76 -7.74 -10.86 -9.20
CA LEU A 76 -6.31 -10.61 -9.14
C LEU A 76 -5.89 -10.44 -7.68
N ALA A 77 -5.03 -11.33 -7.19
CA ALA A 77 -4.40 -11.24 -5.87
C ALA A 77 -3.09 -10.44 -5.93
N GLU A 78 -2.46 -10.25 -4.76
CA GLU A 78 -1.20 -9.52 -4.54
C GLU A 78 -1.31 -8.01 -4.75
N SER A 79 -1.14 -7.26 -3.65
CA SER A 79 -1.30 -5.80 -3.66
C SER A 79 -0.40 -5.10 -4.70
N GLN A 80 0.84 -5.56 -4.89
CA GLN A 80 1.74 -4.96 -5.88
C GLN A 80 1.31 -5.24 -7.32
N ALA A 81 0.79 -6.45 -7.59
CA ALA A 81 0.28 -6.81 -8.92
C ALA A 81 -1.01 -6.05 -9.25
N ILE A 82 -1.89 -5.89 -8.25
CA ILE A 82 -3.10 -5.06 -8.39
C ILE A 82 -2.73 -3.60 -8.64
N LEU A 83 -1.76 -3.04 -7.90
CA LEU A 83 -1.27 -1.67 -8.16
C LEU A 83 -0.71 -1.53 -9.58
N TRP A 84 0.07 -2.51 -10.04
CA TRP A 84 0.57 -2.53 -11.40
C TRP A 84 -0.56 -2.51 -12.42
N TYR A 85 -1.53 -3.41 -12.29
CA TYR A 85 -2.71 -3.50 -13.17
C TYR A 85 -3.51 -2.19 -13.21
N LEU A 86 -3.77 -1.57 -12.05
CA LEU A 86 -4.46 -0.28 -11.97
C LEU A 86 -3.63 0.85 -12.58
N GLY A 87 -2.31 0.84 -12.41
CA GLY A 87 -1.43 1.89 -12.93
C GLY A 87 -1.22 1.84 -14.46
N MET A 88 -1.38 0.69 -15.10
CA MET A 88 -1.13 0.52 -16.54
C MET A 88 -1.94 1.48 -17.42
N GLY A 89 -1.25 2.15 -18.35
CA GLY A 89 -1.86 3.14 -19.24
C GLY A 89 -2.24 4.45 -18.54
N THR A 90 -1.64 4.72 -17.38
CA THR A 90 -1.86 5.96 -16.61
C THR A 90 -0.52 6.61 -16.22
N PRO A 91 -0.51 7.89 -15.85
CA PRO A 91 0.67 8.55 -15.29
C PRO A 91 1.23 7.90 -14.01
N TRP A 92 0.46 7.07 -13.31
CA TRP A 92 0.90 6.37 -12.10
C TRP A 92 1.86 5.21 -12.37
N LEU A 93 1.92 4.73 -13.61
CA LEU A 93 2.95 3.82 -14.10
C LEU A 93 3.53 4.39 -15.40
N PRO A 94 4.64 5.14 -15.33
CA PRO A 94 5.27 5.75 -16.52
C PRO A 94 5.53 4.74 -17.64
N GLU A 95 5.51 5.18 -18.91
CA GLU A 95 5.78 4.29 -20.06
C GLU A 95 7.28 4.11 -20.34
N ASP A 96 8.12 5.03 -19.86
CA ASP A 96 9.57 4.92 -20.02
C ASP A 96 10.09 3.63 -19.35
N ARG A 97 10.88 2.86 -20.10
CA ARG A 97 11.35 1.54 -19.67
C ARG A 97 12.17 1.60 -18.39
N LEU A 98 13.02 2.63 -18.24
CA LEU A 98 13.84 2.78 -17.04
C LEU A 98 12.99 3.19 -15.84
N ALA A 99 12.04 4.11 -16.05
CA ALA A 99 11.10 4.51 -15.01
C ALA A 99 10.23 3.33 -14.52
N GLN A 100 9.74 2.47 -15.42
CA GLN A 100 9.02 1.25 -15.04
C GLN A 100 9.89 0.30 -14.21
N ALA A 101 11.15 0.11 -14.61
CA ALA A 101 12.09 -0.71 -13.85
C ALA A 101 12.36 -0.13 -12.45
N GLN A 102 12.46 1.20 -12.34
CA GLN A 102 12.60 1.88 -11.04
C GLN A 102 11.35 1.71 -10.17
N VAL A 103 10.15 1.83 -10.74
CA VAL A 103 8.89 1.53 -10.02
C VAL A 103 8.90 0.09 -9.53
N SER A 104 9.20 -0.87 -10.41
CA SER A 104 9.29 -2.29 -10.06
C SER A 104 10.32 -2.56 -8.96
N SER A 105 11.46 -1.84 -8.97
CA SER A 105 12.48 -1.95 -7.92
C SER A 105 11.93 -1.51 -6.56
N TRP A 106 11.17 -0.42 -6.50
CA TRP A 106 10.52 0.02 -5.26
C TRP A 106 9.41 -0.92 -4.81
N LEU A 107 8.62 -1.49 -5.71
CA LEU A 107 7.61 -2.49 -5.35
C LEU A 107 8.26 -3.75 -4.76
N SER A 108 9.40 -4.18 -5.31
CA SER A 108 10.19 -5.29 -4.78
C SER A 108 10.84 -4.95 -3.43
N PHE A 109 11.42 -3.76 -3.29
CA PHE A 109 11.94 -3.25 -2.01
C PHE A 109 10.84 -3.23 -0.94
N GLU A 110 9.64 -2.76 -1.30
CA GLU A 110 8.52 -2.73 -0.37
C GLU A 110 8.19 -4.13 0.14
N GLN A 111 8.05 -5.12 -0.74
CA GLN A 111 7.70 -6.47 -0.34
C GLN A 111 8.82 -7.19 0.46
N THR A 112 10.09 -6.92 0.12
CA THR A 112 11.24 -7.70 0.65
C THR A 112 11.89 -7.09 1.88
N GLN A 113 11.88 -5.75 2.02
CA GLN A 113 12.65 -5.05 3.05
C GLN A 113 11.79 -4.17 3.97
N HIS A 114 10.59 -3.78 3.54
CA HIS A 114 9.75 -2.82 4.27
C HIS A 114 8.49 -3.47 4.83
N MET A 115 7.61 -4.02 3.99
CA MET A 115 6.25 -4.42 4.32
C MET A 115 6.18 -5.29 5.58
N HIS A 116 6.89 -6.42 5.59
CA HIS A 116 6.88 -7.34 6.74
C HIS A 116 7.46 -6.72 8.01
N ALA A 117 8.52 -5.91 7.87
CA ALA A 117 9.14 -5.23 8.99
C ALA A 117 8.20 -4.24 9.68
N TYR A 118 7.29 -3.61 8.95
CA TYR A 118 6.30 -2.70 9.53
C TYR A 118 5.00 -3.42 9.92
N ALA A 119 4.54 -4.35 9.09
CA ALA A 119 3.29 -5.07 9.28
C ALA A 119 3.32 -5.96 10.53
N GLN A 120 4.42 -6.67 10.78
CA GLN A 120 4.51 -7.63 11.88
C GLN A 120 4.51 -6.93 13.26
N PRO A 121 5.35 -5.91 13.53
CA PRO A 121 5.25 -5.12 14.76
C PRO A 121 3.88 -4.47 14.93
N ARG A 122 3.31 -3.89 13.87
CA ARG A 122 1.97 -3.31 13.95
C ARG A 122 0.91 -4.35 14.33
N LEU A 123 0.98 -5.55 13.76
CA LEU A 123 0.06 -6.64 14.06
C LEU A 123 0.13 -7.03 15.54
N LEU A 124 1.34 -7.30 16.05
CA LEU A 124 1.50 -7.84 17.39
C LEU A 124 1.40 -6.78 18.49
N ILE A 125 1.89 -5.56 18.26
CA ILE A 125 1.89 -4.48 19.26
C ILE A 125 0.53 -3.76 19.28
N HIS A 126 0.00 -3.36 18.12
CA HIS A 126 -1.16 -2.47 18.07
C HIS A 126 -2.48 -3.18 17.76
N LEU A 127 -2.49 -4.18 16.88
CA LEU A 127 -3.75 -4.86 16.52
C LEU A 127 -4.13 -5.95 17.52
N ARG A 128 -3.19 -6.86 17.82
CA ARG A 128 -3.41 -8.01 18.71
C ARG A 128 -3.01 -7.73 20.15
N GLN A 129 -2.13 -6.74 20.38
CA GLN A 129 -1.64 -6.38 21.71
C GLN A 129 -1.02 -7.57 22.47
N THR A 130 -0.39 -8.49 21.76
CA THR A 130 0.25 -9.70 22.29
C THR A 130 1.75 -9.55 22.49
N ALA A 131 2.36 -8.45 22.02
CA ALA A 131 3.76 -8.13 22.21
C ALA A 131 3.94 -6.66 22.62
N GLY A 132 4.97 -6.40 23.43
CA GLY A 132 5.37 -5.03 23.80
C GLY A 132 6.42 -4.46 22.85
N VAL A 133 6.63 -3.14 22.90
CA VAL A 133 7.68 -2.49 22.10
C VAL A 133 9.07 -3.07 22.41
N ASN A 134 9.36 -3.46 23.65
CA ASN A 134 10.67 -3.99 24.04
C ASN A 134 10.84 -5.50 23.81
N ASP A 135 9.87 -6.18 23.19
CA ASP A 135 9.99 -7.60 22.85
C ASP A 135 11.19 -7.81 21.90
N PRO A 136 12.09 -8.79 22.14
CA PRO A 136 13.28 -9.02 21.32
C PRO A 136 12.98 -9.23 19.83
N GLU A 137 11.90 -9.94 19.49
CA GLU A 137 11.49 -10.14 18.10
C GLU A 137 11.04 -8.81 17.48
N MET A 138 10.28 -8.00 18.22
CA MET A 138 9.81 -6.70 17.74
C MET A 138 10.95 -5.71 17.57
N VAL A 139 11.94 -5.74 18.46
CA VAL A 139 13.19 -4.97 18.32
C VAL A 139 13.93 -5.37 17.05
N ALA A 140 14.04 -6.67 16.75
CA ALA A 140 14.70 -7.17 15.55
C ALA A 140 13.97 -6.72 14.26
N TRP A 141 12.64 -6.83 14.22
CA TRP A 141 11.85 -6.34 13.09
C TRP A 141 11.99 -4.83 12.91
N ARG A 142 11.94 -4.04 13.99
CA ARG A 142 12.15 -2.60 13.92
C ARG A 142 13.54 -2.24 13.44
N ALA A 143 14.58 -2.98 13.82
CA ALA A 143 15.92 -2.74 13.30
C ALA A 143 15.99 -2.91 11.76
N ILE A 144 15.24 -3.86 11.20
CA ILE A 144 15.10 -4.01 9.74
C ILE A 144 14.32 -2.83 9.16
N GLY A 145 13.17 -2.48 9.73
CA GLY A 145 12.34 -1.40 9.23
C GLY A 145 12.99 -0.01 9.31
N MET A 146 13.84 0.23 10.31
CA MET A 146 14.62 1.48 10.44
C MET A 146 15.73 1.57 9.38
N LYS A 147 16.32 0.44 8.96
CA LYS A 147 17.24 0.43 7.80
C LYS A 147 16.49 0.76 6.51
N ALA A 148 15.29 0.21 6.33
CA ALA A 148 14.44 0.55 5.19
C ALA A 148 14.04 2.05 5.20
N ALA A 149 13.68 2.60 6.36
CA ALA A 149 13.42 4.03 6.52
C ALA A 149 14.64 4.88 6.14
N ALA A 150 15.84 4.53 6.61
CA ALA A 150 17.05 5.27 6.27
C ALA A 150 17.34 5.29 4.76
N LEU A 151 17.12 4.17 4.06
CA LEU A 151 17.26 4.11 2.60
C LEU A 151 16.23 4.98 1.88
N MET A 152 14.97 4.93 2.33
CA MET A 152 13.90 5.76 1.77
C MET A 152 14.15 7.24 1.98
N ASP A 153 14.53 7.66 3.19
CA ASP A 153 14.79 9.06 3.53
C ASP A 153 15.97 9.61 2.73
N ALA A 154 17.08 8.87 2.66
CA ALA A 154 18.23 9.24 1.84
C ALA A 154 17.87 9.33 0.34
N HIS A 155 17.02 8.43 -0.17
CA HIS A 155 16.54 8.53 -1.55
C HIS A 155 15.63 9.75 -1.76
N LEU A 156 14.76 10.06 -0.79
CA LEU A 156 13.87 11.21 -0.85
C LEU A 156 14.60 12.55 -0.63
N ALA A 157 15.87 12.55 -0.24
CA ALA A 157 16.69 13.74 -0.21
C ALA A 157 16.77 14.37 -1.62
N GLY A 158 16.18 15.57 -1.75
CA GLY A 158 16.08 16.28 -3.03
C GLY A 158 15.04 15.72 -4.01
N ARG A 159 14.17 14.79 -3.58
CA ARG A 159 13.10 14.22 -4.42
C ARG A 159 11.74 14.40 -3.76
N HIS A 160 10.71 14.63 -4.58
CA HIS A 160 9.33 14.73 -4.10
C HIS A 160 8.62 13.38 -4.04
N TYR A 161 9.01 12.46 -4.93
CA TYR A 161 8.42 11.13 -5.10
C TYR A 161 9.53 10.11 -5.35
N LEU A 162 9.20 8.83 -5.23
CA LEU A 162 10.19 7.75 -5.34
C LEU A 162 10.74 7.56 -6.76
N VAL A 163 9.95 7.87 -7.79
CA VAL A 163 10.35 7.75 -9.19
C VAL A 163 9.91 8.99 -9.96
N GLY A 164 10.83 9.59 -10.71
CA GLY A 164 10.54 10.77 -11.54
C GLY A 164 10.13 12.02 -10.72
N THR A 165 9.25 12.83 -11.30
CA THR A 165 8.83 14.13 -10.75
C THR A 165 7.35 14.16 -10.33
N ALA A 166 6.63 13.05 -10.48
CA ALA A 166 5.20 12.89 -10.18
C ALA A 166 4.99 11.60 -9.38
N PRO A 167 3.90 11.46 -8.60
CA PRO A 167 3.68 10.26 -7.83
C PRO A 167 3.39 9.06 -8.73
N THR A 168 3.83 7.89 -8.30
CA THR A 168 3.65 6.62 -9.00
C THR A 168 3.06 5.57 -8.05
N ILE A 169 2.76 4.39 -8.57
CA ILE A 169 2.35 3.25 -7.74
C ILE A 169 3.43 2.84 -6.71
N ALA A 170 4.70 3.20 -6.91
CA ALA A 170 5.74 3.01 -5.90
C ALA A 170 5.44 3.80 -4.61
N ASP A 171 4.96 5.04 -4.75
CA ASP A 171 4.59 5.88 -3.62
C ASP A 171 3.36 5.31 -2.89
N ILE A 172 2.37 4.84 -3.64
CA ILE A 172 1.18 4.18 -3.09
C ILE A 172 1.54 2.89 -2.36
N ALA A 173 2.49 2.11 -2.87
CA ALA A 173 2.91 0.86 -2.24
C ALA A 173 3.57 1.10 -0.87
N LEU A 174 4.49 2.07 -0.78
CA LEU A 174 5.24 2.32 0.45
C LEU A 174 4.43 3.12 1.48
N PHE A 175 3.53 3.99 1.03
CA PHE A 175 2.85 4.93 1.92
C PHE A 175 2.09 4.29 3.10
N PRO A 176 1.24 3.26 2.92
CA PRO A 176 0.39 2.76 3.99
C PRO A 176 1.15 2.36 5.25
N TYR A 177 2.15 1.49 5.12
CA TYR A 177 2.89 0.99 6.29
C TYR A 177 3.85 2.04 6.87
N THR A 178 4.49 2.88 6.05
CA THR A 178 5.29 3.99 6.55
C THR A 178 4.43 4.99 7.34
N SER A 179 3.22 5.28 6.85
CA SER A 179 2.29 6.22 7.51
C SER A 179 1.71 5.71 8.83
N MET A 180 1.81 4.40 9.09
CA MET A 180 1.35 3.73 10.32
C MET A 180 2.53 3.28 11.19
N ALA A 181 3.76 3.75 10.93
CA ALA A 181 4.97 3.26 11.58
C ALA A 181 4.88 3.33 13.12
N GLU A 182 4.31 4.39 13.67
CA GLU A 182 4.08 4.55 15.11
C GLU A 182 3.32 3.38 15.76
N GLN A 183 2.39 2.74 15.02
CA GLN A 183 1.64 1.56 15.50
C GLN A 183 2.53 0.32 15.64
N GLY A 184 3.70 0.30 15.00
CA GLY A 184 4.73 -0.72 15.17
C GLY A 184 5.81 -0.35 16.20
N GLY A 185 5.67 0.78 16.90
CA GLY A 185 6.67 1.29 17.85
C GLY A 185 7.88 1.95 17.19
N TYR A 186 7.74 2.43 15.96
CA TYR A 186 8.78 3.18 15.26
C TYR A 186 8.72 4.67 15.64
N ASP A 187 9.88 5.29 15.80
CA ASP A 187 10.02 6.75 15.84
C ASP A 187 10.63 7.22 14.51
N LEU A 188 9.80 7.85 13.68
CA LEU A 188 10.24 8.43 12.40
C LEU A 188 10.43 9.95 12.46
N SER A 189 10.38 10.57 13.65
CA SER A 189 10.45 12.04 13.80
C SER A 189 11.74 12.64 13.19
N GLY A 190 12.85 11.89 13.22
CA GLY A 190 14.13 12.29 12.64
C GLY A 190 14.25 12.19 11.11
N PHE A 191 13.30 11.53 10.42
CA PHE A 191 13.35 11.32 8.97
C PHE A 191 12.58 12.41 8.22
N ALA A 192 13.22 13.57 8.05
CA ALA A 192 12.58 14.77 7.51
C ALA A 192 12.03 14.57 6.09
N HIS A 193 12.70 13.79 5.24
CA HIS A 193 12.30 13.59 3.85
C HIS A 193 11.12 12.62 3.74
N ILE A 194 11.10 11.56 4.55
CA ILE A 194 9.92 10.69 4.69
C ILE A 194 8.72 11.49 5.20
N ASN A 195 8.89 12.30 6.24
CA ASN A 195 7.77 13.06 6.81
C ASN A 195 7.20 14.06 5.80
N ALA A 196 8.06 14.75 5.04
CA ALA A 196 7.62 15.62 3.95
C ALA A 196 6.92 14.85 2.82
N TRP A 197 7.40 13.65 2.48
CA TRP A 197 6.76 12.78 1.50
C TRP A 197 5.40 12.26 1.97
N LEU A 198 5.27 11.81 3.21
CA LEU A 198 3.99 11.39 3.80
C LEU A 198 2.96 12.53 3.75
N ALA A 199 3.36 13.74 4.13
CA ALA A 199 2.49 14.92 4.05
C ALA A 199 2.05 15.21 2.61
N ARG A 200 2.97 15.08 1.65
CA ARG A 200 2.67 15.29 0.22
C ARG A 200 1.67 14.27 -0.32
N ILE A 201 1.80 12.98 0.01
CA ILE A 201 0.85 11.95 -0.43
C ILE A 201 -0.54 12.16 0.19
N ARG A 202 -0.62 12.53 1.48
CA ARG A 202 -1.89 12.86 2.15
C ARG A 202 -2.62 14.04 1.51
N ALA A 203 -1.88 14.98 0.92
CA ALA A 203 -2.44 16.17 0.28
C ALA A 203 -2.90 15.94 -1.17
N LEU A 204 -2.67 14.76 -1.75
CA LEU A 204 -3.09 14.48 -3.13
C LEU A 204 -4.63 14.44 -3.24
N PRO A 205 -5.22 15.04 -4.29
CA PRO A 205 -6.63 14.91 -4.57
C PRO A 205 -7.02 13.44 -4.74
N GLY A 206 -8.13 13.02 -4.11
CA GLY A 206 -8.58 11.63 -4.11
C GLY A 206 -7.91 10.74 -3.05
N PHE A 207 -7.10 11.30 -2.14
CA PHE A 207 -6.56 10.56 -1.01
C PHE A 207 -7.68 9.93 -0.17
N THR A 208 -7.58 8.61 0.06
CA THR A 208 -8.52 7.86 0.91
C THR A 208 -7.81 7.45 2.21
N PRO A 209 -8.31 7.83 3.40
CA PRO A 209 -7.73 7.40 4.67
C PRO A 209 -7.89 5.89 4.90
N LEU A 210 -7.13 5.32 5.84
CA LEU A 210 -7.22 3.89 6.17
C LEU A 210 -8.64 3.46 6.51
N MET A 211 -9.31 4.29 7.32
CA MET A 211 -10.71 4.18 7.71
C MET A 211 -11.34 5.56 7.51
N GLU A 212 -12.58 5.58 7.05
CA GLU A 212 -13.36 6.81 7.02
C GLU A 212 -13.63 7.30 8.45
N ALA A 213 -13.73 8.63 8.62
CA ALA A 213 -14.20 9.18 9.88
C ALA A 213 -15.67 8.76 10.07
N ALA A 214 -16.00 8.29 11.28
CA ALA A 214 -17.37 7.94 11.65
C ALA A 214 -18.28 9.17 11.70
#